data_AF-A0A0M9Y8H0-F1
#
_entry.id   AF-A0A0M9Y8H0-F1
#
_cell.length_a   1.000
_cell.length_b   1.000
_cell.length_c   1.000
_cell.angle_alpha   90.00
_cell.angle_beta   90.00
_cell.angle_gamma   90.00
#
_symmetry.space_group_name_H-M   'P 1'
#
loop_
_entity.id
_entity.type
_entity.pdbx_description
1 polymer ?
#
loop_
_entity_poly.entity_id
_entity_poly.type
_entity_poly.pdbx_seq_one_letter_code
_entity_poly.pdbx_strand_id
1 'polypeptide(L)'
;MQHPECGDERLAAEGEVSVARLALHSDDLPHAAKHLADAMLGEPQLPELHEALAELCAKAGGAAAARDLFPLEGETYLGTLVCRAHVEAAAGDRDTAVGLIASAIGFAPGTPWADAAWLTDAELARALSPDALARSVSRIAGHLPDPLPEEQRPAVRPFEQLVRAVAARHPDPARAA
;
A
#
# COMPACT_ATOMS: atom_id res chain seq x y z
N MET A 1 -28.81 -3.66 0.37
CA MET A 1 -28.57 -2.84 -0.82
C MET A 1 -27.19 -3.21 -1.33
N GLN A 2 -27.11 -3.81 -2.52
CA GLN A 2 -25.84 -4.07 -3.20
C GLN A 2 -25.49 -2.79 -3.98
N HIS A 3 -24.33 -2.20 -3.72
CA HIS A 3 -23.85 -1.03 -4.47
C HIS A 3 -23.44 -1.48 -5.87
N PRO A 4 -24.06 -0.98 -6.95
CA PRO A 4 -23.70 -1.32 -8.33
C PRO A 4 -22.30 -0.83 -8.74
N GLU A 5 -21.76 0.16 -8.02
CA GLU A 5 -20.46 0.81 -8.32
C GLU A 5 -19.25 -0.10 -8.09
N CYS A 6 -19.33 -1.02 -7.12
CA CYS A 6 -18.23 -1.94 -6.79
C CYS A 6 -17.94 -2.96 -7.90
N GLY A 7 -18.93 -3.31 -8.73
CA GLY A 7 -18.74 -4.19 -9.88
C GLY A 7 -18.02 -3.50 -11.04
N ASP A 8 -18.28 -2.21 -11.25
CA ASP A 8 -17.71 -1.43 -12.35
C ASP A 8 -16.25 -1.04 -12.05
N GLU A 9 -15.94 -0.65 -10.81
CA GLU A 9 -14.56 -0.33 -10.38
C GLU A 9 -13.63 -1.54 -10.46
N ARG A 10 -14.11 -2.71 -10.01
CA ARG A 10 -13.35 -3.96 -10.12
C ARG A 10 -13.10 -4.34 -11.58
N LEU A 11 -14.12 -4.29 -12.43
CA LEU A 11 -13.97 -4.64 -13.85
C LEU A 11 -12.99 -3.68 -14.56
N ALA A 12 -13.04 -2.38 -14.23
CA ALA A 12 -12.07 -1.42 -14.73
C ALA A 12 -10.65 -1.79 -14.30
N ALA A 13 -10.42 -2.10 -13.01
CA ALA A 13 -9.11 -2.51 -12.51
C ALA A 13 -8.60 -3.82 -13.18
N GLU A 14 -9.46 -4.80 -13.40
CA GLU A 14 -9.13 -6.02 -14.15
C GLU A 14 -8.72 -5.70 -15.61
N GLY A 15 -9.38 -4.72 -16.23
CA GLY A 15 -9.01 -4.18 -17.53
C GLY A 15 -7.63 -3.52 -17.53
N GLU A 16 -7.36 -2.66 -16.56
CA GLU A 16 -6.06 -2.00 -16.37
C GLU A 16 -4.93 -3.01 -16.16
N VAL A 17 -5.14 -4.06 -15.34
CA VAL A 17 -4.18 -5.16 -15.17
C VAL A 17 -3.93 -5.91 -16.50
N SER A 18 -4.98 -6.11 -17.29
CA SER A 18 -4.85 -6.77 -18.60
C SER A 18 -3.98 -5.95 -19.56
N VAL A 19 -4.17 -4.62 -19.60
CA VAL A 19 -3.34 -3.73 -20.41
C VAL A 19 -1.90 -3.69 -19.88
N ALA A 20 -1.71 -3.64 -18.56
CA ALA A 20 -0.38 -3.70 -17.96
C ALA A 20 0.39 -4.97 -18.39
N ARG A 21 -0.26 -6.14 -18.39
CA ARG A 21 0.36 -7.40 -18.85
C ARG A 21 0.71 -7.39 -20.34
N LEU A 22 -0.07 -6.74 -21.19
CA LEU A 22 0.28 -6.55 -22.61
C LEU A 22 1.53 -5.66 -22.78
N ALA A 23 1.63 -4.59 -21.99
CA ALA A 23 2.80 -3.72 -21.96
C ALA A 23 4.04 -4.47 -21.43
N LEU A 24 3.90 -5.27 -20.38
CA LEU A 24 4.97 -6.15 -19.87
C LEU A 24 5.45 -7.16 -20.92
N HIS A 25 4.52 -7.74 -21.69
CA HIS A 25 4.87 -8.64 -22.80
C HIS A 25 5.69 -7.94 -23.90
N SER A 26 5.47 -6.64 -24.07
CA SER A 26 6.18 -5.79 -25.05
C SER A 26 7.43 -5.10 -24.47
N ASP A 27 7.83 -5.46 -23.24
CA ASP A 27 8.92 -4.83 -22.46
C ASP A 27 8.78 -3.31 -22.25
N ASP A 28 7.55 -2.78 -22.31
CA ASP A 28 7.22 -1.39 -22.02
C ASP A 28 6.88 -1.21 -20.53
N LEU A 29 7.91 -1.26 -19.68
CA LEU A 29 7.76 -1.22 -18.22
C LEU A 29 7.13 0.09 -17.68
N PRO A 30 7.50 1.29 -18.17
CA PRO A 30 6.87 2.53 -17.71
C PRO A 30 5.37 2.57 -17.99
N HIS A 31 4.95 2.04 -19.14
CA HIS A 31 3.54 1.97 -19.50
C HIS A 31 2.78 0.95 -18.63
N ALA A 32 3.39 -0.22 -18.38
CA ALA A 32 2.84 -1.19 -17.44
C ALA A 32 2.66 -0.59 -16.05
N ALA A 33 3.66 0.12 -15.53
CA ALA A 33 3.62 0.75 -14.20
C ALA A 33 2.46 1.73 -14.06
N LYS A 34 2.18 2.52 -15.09
CA LYS A 34 1.03 3.44 -15.11
C LYS A 34 -0.30 2.68 -14.96
N HIS A 35 -0.52 1.65 -15.77
CA HIS A 35 -1.74 0.85 -15.70
C HIS A 35 -1.89 0.11 -14.37
N LEU A 36 -0.79 -0.36 -13.77
CA LEU A 36 -0.83 -0.94 -12.42
C LEU A 36 -1.17 0.11 -11.36
N ALA A 37 -0.72 1.35 -11.50
CA ALA A 37 -1.12 2.43 -10.59
C ALA A 37 -2.62 2.74 -10.70
N ASP A 38 -3.18 2.73 -11.92
CA ASP A 38 -4.62 2.92 -12.14
C ASP A 38 -5.45 1.76 -11.57
N ALA A 39 -5.02 0.52 -11.80
CA ALA A 39 -5.63 -0.67 -11.18
C ALA A 39 -5.57 -0.63 -9.64
N MET A 40 -4.43 -0.21 -9.07
CA MET A 40 -4.23 -0.09 -7.63
C MET A 40 -5.16 0.94 -7.00
N LEU A 41 -5.42 2.06 -7.69
CA LEU A 41 -6.38 3.05 -7.22
C LEU A 41 -7.81 2.50 -7.17
N GLY A 42 -8.20 1.71 -8.17
CA GLY A 42 -9.56 1.16 -8.30
C GLY A 42 -9.84 -0.03 -7.39
N GLU A 43 -9.01 -1.07 -7.43
CA GLU A 43 -9.21 -2.31 -6.66
C GLU A 43 -7.87 -2.81 -6.08
N PRO A 44 -7.40 -2.22 -4.96
CA PRO A 44 -6.10 -2.55 -4.36
C PRO A 44 -6.02 -3.99 -3.82
N GLN A 45 -7.15 -4.68 -3.64
CA GLN A 45 -7.16 -6.08 -3.20
C GLN A 45 -7.11 -7.08 -4.35
N LEU A 46 -7.11 -6.63 -5.62
CA LEU A 46 -7.10 -7.52 -6.78
C LEU A 46 -5.83 -8.40 -6.78
N PRO A 47 -5.93 -9.74 -6.68
CA PRO A 47 -4.74 -10.60 -6.66
C PRO A 47 -3.87 -10.48 -7.91
N GLU A 48 -4.50 -10.40 -9.09
CA GLU A 48 -3.85 -10.33 -10.40
C GLU A 48 -3.00 -9.05 -10.57
N LEU A 49 -3.37 -7.97 -9.88
CA LEU A 49 -2.60 -6.73 -9.79
C LEU A 49 -1.28 -6.96 -9.06
N HIS A 50 -1.31 -7.63 -7.90
CA HIS A 50 -0.09 -7.92 -7.12
C HIS A 50 0.83 -8.90 -7.86
N GLU A 51 0.26 -9.88 -8.57
CA GLU A 51 1.01 -10.76 -9.46
C GLU A 51 1.71 -9.98 -10.59
N ALA A 52 0.99 -9.08 -11.26
CA ALA A 52 1.54 -8.26 -12.34
C ALA A 52 2.61 -7.28 -11.83
N LEU A 53 2.46 -6.74 -10.61
CA LEU A 53 3.47 -5.91 -9.97
C LEU A 53 4.74 -6.70 -9.65
N ALA A 54 4.61 -7.96 -9.22
CA ALA A 54 5.74 -8.86 -9.01
C ALA A 54 6.44 -9.20 -10.35
N GLU A 55 5.67 -9.44 -11.41
CA GLU A 55 6.21 -9.65 -12.77
C GLU A 55 6.97 -8.42 -13.27
N LEU A 56 6.42 -7.22 -13.10
CA LEU A 56 7.07 -5.95 -13.43
C LEU A 56 8.40 -5.81 -12.69
N CYS A 57 8.43 -6.11 -11.37
CA CYS A 57 9.66 -6.10 -10.60
C CYS A 57 10.69 -7.08 -11.16
N ALA A 58 10.28 -8.31 -11.51
CA ALA A 58 11.18 -9.31 -12.09
C ALA A 58 11.78 -8.84 -13.43
N LYS A 59 10.95 -8.27 -14.32
CA LYS A 59 11.39 -7.72 -15.62
C LYS A 59 12.30 -6.50 -15.48
N ALA A 60 12.10 -5.67 -14.46
CA ALA A 60 12.97 -4.53 -14.16
C ALA A 60 14.35 -4.94 -13.60
N GLY A 61 14.57 -6.23 -13.30
CA GLY A 61 15.80 -6.71 -12.65
C GLY A 61 15.74 -6.76 -11.12
N GLY A 62 14.53 -6.67 -10.55
CA GLY A 62 14.24 -6.76 -9.12
C GLY A 62 13.47 -5.53 -8.59
N ALA A 63 12.88 -5.68 -7.40
CA ALA A 63 12.07 -4.62 -6.78
C ALA A 63 12.85 -3.31 -6.56
N ALA A 64 14.13 -3.39 -6.16
CA ALA A 64 14.95 -2.20 -5.99
C ALA A 64 15.13 -1.40 -7.30
N ALA A 65 15.22 -2.07 -8.45
CA ALA A 65 15.33 -1.43 -9.76
C ALA A 65 13.97 -0.89 -10.25
N ALA A 66 12.86 -1.51 -9.83
CA ALA A 66 11.51 -1.07 -10.17
C ALA A 66 11.08 0.24 -9.46
N ARG A 67 11.85 0.75 -8.49
CA ARG A 67 11.56 2.01 -7.78
C ARG A 67 11.38 3.19 -8.73
N ASP A 68 12.22 3.28 -9.74
CA ASP A 68 12.23 4.40 -10.70
C ASP A 68 10.99 4.39 -11.62
N LEU A 69 10.24 3.29 -11.67
CA LEU A 69 8.97 3.19 -12.38
C LEU A 69 7.81 3.82 -11.60
N PHE A 70 7.99 4.09 -10.31
CA PHE A 70 7.01 4.72 -9.43
C PHE A 70 7.65 5.93 -8.71
N PRO A 71 7.88 7.04 -9.43
CA PRO A 71 8.53 8.23 -8.87
C PRO A 71 7.66 8.89 -7.78
N LEU A 72 8.32 9.51 -6.80
CA LEU A 72 7.68 10.21 -5.66
C LEU A 72 7.98 11.72 -5.68
N GLU A 73 8.69 12.21 -6.69
CA GLU A 73 9.04 13.62 -6.84
C GLU A 73 7.87 14.43 -7.38
N GLY A 74 7.51 15.51 -6.68
CA GLY A 74 6.45 16.43 -7.10
C GLY A 74 5.05 15.94 -6.73
N GLU A 75 4.05 16.31 -7.55
CA GLU A 75 2.67 15.84 -7.37
C GLU A 75 2.58 14.35 -7.68
N THR A 76 2.45 13.54 -6.63
CA THR A 76 2.43 12.08 -6.75
C THR A 76 0.99 11.58 -6.84
N TYR A 77 0.69 10.83 -7.90
CA TYR A 77 -0.58 10.12 -8.04
C TYR A 77 -0.72 9.02 -6.99
N LEU A 78 -1.90 8.89 -6.37
CA LEU A 78 -2.10 8.00 -5.22
C LEU A 78 -1.82 6.53 -5.57
N GLY A 79 -2.27 6.06 -6.74
CA GLY A 79 -1.98 4.70 -7.21
C GLY A 79 -0.47 4.42 -7.35
N THR A 80 0.29 5.41 -7.84
CA THR A 80 1.75 5.34 -7.95
C THR A 80 2.39 5.25 -6.57
N LEU A 81 1.91 6.04 -5.61
CA LEU A 81 2.40 6.03 -4.23
C LEU A 81 2.19 4.67 -3.56
N VAL A 82 1.02 4.05 -3.76
CA VAL A 82 0.72 2.73 -3.19
C VAL A 82 1.53 1.64 -3.88
N CYS A 83 1.61 1.62 -5.23
CA CYS A 83 2.51 0.70 -5.94
C CYS A 83 3.96 0.84 -5.46
N ARG A 84 4.45 2.07 -5.24
CA ARG A 84 5.76 2.32 -4.66
C ARG A 84 5.90 1.69 -3.28
N ALA A 85 4.87 1.74 -2.43
CA ALA A 85 4.89 1.07 -1.12
C ALA A 85 5.10 -0.45 -1.23
N HIS A 86 4.38 -1.10 -2.14
CA HIS A 86 4.56 -2.54 -2.41
C HIS A 86 5.95 -2.87 -2.94
N VAL A 87 6.49 -2.03 -3.83
CA VAL A 87 7.86 -2.17 -4.36
C VAL A 87 8.90 -2.02 -3.25
N GLU A 88 8.76 -1.04 -2.35
CA GLU A 88 9.66 -0.86 -1.21
C GLU A 88 9.61 -2.06 -0.25
N ALA A 89 8.41 -2.58 0.02
CA ALA A 89 8.24 -3.78 0.84
C ALA A 89 8.95 -4.99 0.22
N ALA A 90 8.78 -5.21 -1.09
CA ALA A 90 9.45 -6.27 -1.84
C ALA A 90 10.97 -6.09 -1.92
N ALA A 91 11.46 -4.83 -1.92
CA ALA A 91 12.88 -4.50 -1.83
C ALA A 91 13.46 -4.62 -0.42
N GLY A 92 12.63 -4.91 0.59
CA GLY A 92 13.03 -5.07 1.99
C GLY A 92 13.02 -3.79 2.81
N ASP A 93 12.69 -2.63 2.20
CA ASP A 93 12.56 -1.34 2.89
C ASP A 93 11.15 -1.17 3.49
N ARG A 94 10.93 -1.93 4.56
CA ARG A 94 9.64 -1.99 5.27
C ARG A 94 9.25 -0.67 5.92
N ASP A 95 10.23 0.08 6.43
CA ASP A 95 9.99 1.36 7.09
C ASP A 95 9.42 2.39 6.09
N THR A 96 10.02 2.49 4.89
CA THR A 96 9.51 3.35 3.82
C THR A 96 8.15 2.87 3.34
N ALA A 97 7.98 1.56 3.11
CA ALA A 97 6.71 0.99 2.66
C ALA A 97 5.54 1.32 3.60
N VAL A 98 5.71 1.09 4.91
CA VAL A 98 4.68 1.41 5.92
C VAL A 98 4.37 2.90 5.96
N GLY A 99 5.39 3.74 5.82
CA GLY A 99 5.20 5.19 5.72
C GLY A 99 4.34 5.61 4.52
N LEU A 100 4.54 4.98 3.36
CA LEU A 100 3.74 5.27 2.15
C LEU A 100 2.29 4.79 2.31
N ILE A 101 2.06 3.59 2.83
CA ILE A 101 0.70 3.11 3.16
C ILE A 101 0.01 4.06 4.15
N ALA A 102 0.73 4.56 5.16
CA ALA A 102 0.20 5.53 6.10
C ALA A 102 -0.24 6.84 5.41
N SER A 103 0.54 7.34 4.44
CA SER A 103 0.13 8.49 3.63
C SER A 103 -1.16 8.22 2.85
N ALA A 104 -1.28 7.03 2.24
CA ALA A 104 -2.48 6.64 1.49
C ALA A 104 -3.73 6.54 2.39
N ILE A 105 -3.60 5.96 3.58
CA ILE A 105 -4.66 5.92 4.60
C ILE A 105 -5.10 7.32 4.99
N GLY A 106 -4.16 8.23 5.24
CA GLY A 106 -4.47 9.63 5.59
C GLY A 106 -5.23 10.36 4.48
N PHE A 107 -4.95 10.04 3.21
CA PHE A 107 -5.62 10.66 2.06
C PHE A 107 -7.00 10.05 1.77
N ALA A 108 -7.12 8.73 1.83
CA ALA A 108 -8.35 7.98 1.51
C ALA A 108 -8.59 6.85 2.53
N PRO A 109 -9.11 7.15 3.73
CA PRO A 109 -9.23 6.19 4.83
C PRO A 109 -10.30 5.11 4.64
N GLY A 110 -11.22 5.30 3.69
CA GLY A 110 -12.23 4.30 3.35
C GLY A 110 -11.73 3.19 2.42
N THR A 111 -10.56 3.37 1.79
CA THR A 111 -10.01 2.41 0.84
C THR A 111 -9.05 1.45 1.56
N PRO A 112 -9.10 0.14 1.28
CA PRO A 112 -8.39 -0.88 2.05
C PRO A 112 -6.89 -0.99 1.70
N TRP A 113 -6.16 0.12 1.76
CA TRP A 113 -4.71 0.17 1.49
C TRP A 113 -3.89 -0.75 2.41
N ALA A 114 -4.41 -1.02 3.61
CA ALA A 114 -3.72 -1.78 4.63
C ALA A 114 -3.92 -3.31 4.50
N ASP A 115 -4.77 -3.79 3.59
CA ASP A 115 -5.04 -5.23 3.41
C ASP A 115 -3.95 -5.98 2.63
N ALA A 116 -2.81 -5.34 2.36
CA ALA A 116 -1.67 -5.96 1.72
C ALA A 116 -1.12 -7.14 2.56
N ALA A 117 -0.90 -8.29 1.93
CA ALA A 117 -0.44 -9.51 2.61
C ALA A 117 0.87 -9.34 3.39
N TRP A 118 1.79 -8.49 2.91
CA TRP A 118 3.05 -8.21 3.61
C TRP A 118 2.86 -7.34 4.86
N LEU A 119 1.78 -6.57 4.96
CA LEU A 119 1.48 -5.71 6.11
C LEU A 119 0.95 -6.52 7.30
N THR A 120 0.30 -7.65 7.01
CA THR A 120 -0.27 -8.56 8.01
C THR A 120 0.69 -9.68 8.43
N ASP A 121 1.90 -9.72 7.86
CA ASP A 121 2.97 -10.64 8.26
C ASP A 121 3.42 -10.35 9.71
N ALA A 122 3.35 -11.35 10.57
CA ALA A 122 3.75 -11.23 11.98
C ALA A 122 5.24 -10.85 12.14
N GLU A 123 6.10 -11.20 11.19
CA GLU A 123 7.51 -10.84 11.22
C GLU A 123 7.75 -9.36 10.88
N LEU A 124 6.80 -8.68 10.22
CA LEU A 124 6.89 -7.24 9.95
C LEU A 124 7.03 -6.44 11.24
N ALA A 125 6.22 -6.76 12.26
CA ALA A 125 6.27 -6.08 13.55
C ALA A 125 7.62 -6.26 14.28
N ARG A 126 8.44 -7.25 13.90
CA ARG A 126 9.79 -7.45 14.42
C ARG A 126 10.83 -6.65 13.67
N ALA A 127 10.62 -6.43 12.38
CA ALA A 127 11.57 -5.78 11.48
C ALA A 127 11.40 -4.25 11.45
N LEU A 128 10.21 -3.75 11.75
CA LEU A 128 9.93 -2.31 11.73
C LEU A 128 10.62 -1.55 12.86
N SER A 129 11.14 -0.38 12.50
CA SER A 129 11.62 0.59 13.48
C SER A 129 10.44 1.22 14.25
N PRO A 130 10.48 1.27 15.60
CA PRO A 130 9.49 1.99 16.39
C PRO A 130 9.38 3.47 15.99
N ASP A 131 10.50 4.09 15.63
CA ASP A 131 10.52 5.50 15.19
C ASP A 131 9.84 5.66 13.82
N ALA A 132 10.06 4.72 12.90
CA ALA A 132 9.39 4.73 11.60
C ALA A 132 7.87 4.57 11.75
N LEU A 133 7.43 3.69 12.64
CA LEU A 133 6.02 3.50 12.93
C LEU A 133 5.42 4.73 13.63
N ALA A 134 6.11 5.31 14.61
CA ALA A 134 5.66 6.54 15.28
C ALA A 134 5.47 7.68 14.28
N ARG A 135 6.44 7.89 13.37
CA ARG A 135 6.30 8.87 12.27
C ARG A 135 5.11 8.57 11.37
N SER A 136 4.86 7.30 11.05
CA SER A 136 3.75 6.87 10.21
C SER A 136 2.40 7.14 10.90
N VAL A 137 2.28 6.84 12.19
CA VAL A 137 1.08 7.16 13.00
C VAL A 137 0.86 8.67 13.07
N SER A 138 1.90 9.47 13.35
CA SER A 138 1.79 10.93 13.38
C SER A 138 1.33 11.51 12.03
N ARG A 139 1.76 10.91 10.92
CA ARG A 139 1.32 11.30 9.57
C ARG A 139 -0.17 11.07 9.34
N ILE A 140 -0.73 10.00 9.89
CA ILE A 140 -2.16 9.69 9.73
C ILE A 140 -3.02 10.53 10.69
N ALA A 141 -2.56 10.72 11.93
CA ALA A 141 -3.36 11.29 13.02
C ALA A 141 -3.91 12.70 12.74
N GLY A 142 -3.20 13.51 11.95
CA GLY A 142 -3.67 14.85 11.56
C GLY A 142 -4.70 14.88 10.42
N HIS A 143 -4.93 13.75 9.75
CA HIS A 143 -5.76 13.67 8.55
C HIS A 143 -7.02 12.82 8.73
N LEU A 144 -7.05 11.92 9.73
CA LEU A 144 -8.25 11.14 10.01
C LEU A 144 -9.30 11.96 10.77
N PRO A 145 -10.59 11.75 10.47
CA PRO A 145 -11.66 12.24 11.33
C PRO A 145 -11.54 11.66 12.74
N ASP A 146 -11.83 12.47 13.76
CA ASP A 146 -11.93 12.04 15.15
C ASP A 146 -13.33 12.38 15.70
N PRO A 147 -14.22 11.39 15.91
CA PRO A 147 -13.99 9.94 15.78
C PRO A 147 -13.98 9.45 14.32
N LEU A 148 -13.26 8.35 14.05
CA LEU A 148 -13.27 7.68 12.74
C LEU A 148 -14.66 7.06 12.46
N PRO A 149 -15.30 7.38 11.31
CA PRO A 149 -16.58 6.81 10.89
C PRO A 149 -16.55 5.28 10.88
N GLU A 150 -17.65 4.64 11.26
CA GLU A 150 -17.70 3.19 11.44
C GLU A 150 -17.41 2.43 10.13
N GLU A 151 -17.81 3.02 9.01
CA GLU A 151 -17.64 2.50 7.65
C GLU A 151 -16.17 2.46 7.22
N GLN A 152 -15.32 3.34 7.77
CA GLN A 152 -13.89 3.42 7.44
C GLN A 152 -13.03 2.54 8.35
N ARG A 153 -13.55 2.13 9.52
CA ARG A 153 -12.80 1.31 10.49
C ARG A 153 -12.29 0.00 9.92
N PRO A 154 -13.04 -0.76 9.08
CA PRO A 154 -12.53 -2.00 8.50
C PRO A 154 -11.25 -1.79 7.67
N ALA A 155 -11.21 -0.75 6.82
CA ALA A 155 -10.07 -0.45 5.95
C ALA A 155 -8.80 -0.03 6.72
N VAL A 156 -8.96 0.62 7.86
CA VAL A 156 -7.84 1.08 8.71
C VAL A 156 -7.36 0.00 9.70
N ARG A 157 -8.20 -1.01 9.98
CA ARG A 157 -7.96 -2.02 11.02
C ARG A 157 -6.61 -2.77 10.88
N PRO A 158 -6.14 -3.21 9.71
CA PRO A 158 -4.86 -3.90 9.62
C PRO A 158 -3.69 -3.02 10.06
N PHE A 159 -3.72 -1.73 9.72
CA PHE A 159 -2.70 -0.79 10.17
C PHE A 159 -2.76 -0.56 11.69
N GLU A 160 -3.96 -0.46 12.27
CA GLU A 160 -4.15 -0.40 13.72
C GLU A 160 -3.57 -1.65 14.42
N GLN A 161 -3.80 -2.84 13.86
CA GLN A 161 -3.27 -4.10 14.38
C GLN A 161 -1.75 -4.13 14.34
N LEU A 162 -1.12 -3.63 13.26
CA LEU A 162 0.32 -3.47 13.17
C LEU A 162 0.86 -2.54 14.26
N VAL A 163 0.21 -1.39 14.47
CA VAL A 163 0.56 -0.43 15.55
C VAL A 163 0.52 -1.10 16.91
N ARG A 164 -0.54 -1.86 17.20
CA ARG A 164 -0.67 -2.62 18.46
C ARG A 164 0.41 -3.67 18.61
N ALA A 165 0.73 -4.41 17.53
CA ALA A 165 1.74 -5.47 17.55
C ALA A 165 3.14 -4.92 17.84
N VAL A 166 3.53 -3.80 17.24
CA VAL A 166 4.82 -3.16 17.52
C VAL A 166 4.85 -2.54 18.92
N ALA A 167 3.78 -1.84 19.34
CA ALA A 167 3.70 -1.25 20.67
C ALA A 167 3.79 -2.30 21.80
N ALA A 168 3.18 -3.47 21.62
CA ALA A 168 3.28 -4.57 22.58
C ALA A 168 4.72 -5.12 22.74
N ARG A 169 5.57 -4.94 21.73
CA ARG A 169 6.98 -5.38 21.74
C ARG A 169 7.94 -4.34 22.31
N HIS A 170 7.53 -3.07 22.29
CA HIS A 170 8.28 -1.93 22.83
C HIS A 170 7.46 -1.23 23.91
N PRO A 171 7.18 -1.90 25.05
CA PRO A 171 6.45 -1.28 26.14
C PRO A 171 7.22 -0.04 26.59
N ASP A 172 6.50 1.08 26.68
CA ASP A 172 7.04 2.33 27.20
C ASP A 172 7.61 2.08 28.62
N PRO A 173 8.91 2.31 28.86
CA PRO A 173 9.48 2.14 30.19
C PRO A 173 8.83 3.06 31.23
N ALA A 174 8.17 4.15 30.83
CA ALA A 174 7.42 5.04 31.72
C ALA A 174 6.00 4.56 32.05
N ARG A 175 5.44 3.56 31.35
CA ARG A 175 4.12 2.95 31.65
C ARG A 175 4.23 1.59 32.36
N ALA A 176 5.43 1.08 32.58
CA ALA A 176 5.70 -0.18 33.27
C ALA A 176 5.93 -0.03 34.79
N ALA A 177 5.70 1.17 35.35
CA ALA A 177 5.87 1.50 36.77
C ALA A 177 4.53 1.82 37.45
#